data_AF-A0A2E7EU13-F1
#
_entry.id   AF-A0A2E7EU13-F1
#
_cell.length_a   1.000
_cell.length_b   1.000
_cell.length_c   1.000
_cell.angle_alpha   90.00
_cell.angle_beta   90.00
_cell.angle_gamma   90.00
#
_symmetry.space_group_name_H-M   'P 1'
#
loop_
_entity.id
_entity.type
_entity.pdbx_description
1 polymer ?
#
loop_
_entity_poly.entity_id
_entity_poly.type
_entity_poly.pdbx_seq_one_letter_code
_entity_poly.pdbx_strand_id
1 'polypeptide(L)'
;MKVSAELKAEIDRVRASGVIGRRGRLVDLFEYLAKRTLEERPPKEAEIAADVFGRSVQLDAEDASIRVYIHRLRKKLEEFYLREGDAGHGQLILPRGDYAFVLERAVPVAEADAMPAQAAPARWLWGVLAACLVVILV
;
A
#
# COMPACT_ATOMS: atom_id res chain seq x y z
N MET A 1 2.24 7.94 -19.52
CA MET A 1 3.22 8.89 -18.95
C MET A 1 2.64 9.85 -17.90
N LYS A 2 1.37 10.28 -17.94
CA LYS A 2 0.82 11.18 -16.89
C LYS A 2 0.72 10.52 -15.50
N VAL A 3 0.27 9.26 -15.44
CA VAL A 3 0.09 8.52 -14.18
C VAL A 3 1.40 8.35 -13.41
N SER A 4 2.51 8.06 -14.08
CA SER A 4 3.81 7.92 -13.41
C SER A 4 4.34 9.25 -12.86
N ALA A 5 4.01 10.39 -13.50
CA ALA A 5 4.36 11.71 -13.00
C ALA A 5 3.52 12.11 -11.77
N GLU A 6 2.22 11.85 -11.79
CA GLU A 6 1.33 12.09 -10.63
C GLU A 6 1.74 11.22 -9.43
N LEU A 7 2.02 9.93 -9.67
CA LEU A 7 2.48 9.01 -8.64
C LEU A 7 3.80 9.47 -8.00
N LYS A 8 4.76 9.90 -8.83
CA LYS A 8 6.03 10.45 -8.33
C LYS A 8 5.82 11.70 -7.47
N ALA A 9 4.98 12.62 -7.93
CA ALA A 9 4.68 13.84 -7.18
C ALA A 9 4.06 13.53 -5.81
N GLU A 10 3.16 12.56 -5.74
CA GLU A 10 2.54 12.17 -4.47
C GLU A 10 3.53 11.44 -3.53
N ILE A 11 4.40 10.59 -4.07
CA ILE A 11 5.51 10.00 -3.30
C ILE A 11 6.39 11.10 -2.69
N ASP A 12 6.78 12.10 -3.49
CA ASP A 12 7.62 13.20 -3.04
C ASP A 12 6.91 14.06 -1.98
N ARG A 13 5.59 14.23 -2.10
CA ARG A 13 4.75 14.92 -1.11
C ARG A 13 4.69 14.18 0.23
N VAL A 14 4.45 12.87 0.20
CA VAL A 14 4.47 12.02 1.41
C VAL A 14 5.87 12.01 2.05
N ARG A 15 6.93 12.00 1.24
CA ARG A 15 8.30 12.13 1.72
C ARG A 15 8.51 13.47 2.44
N ALA A 16 8.07 14.56 1.82
CA ALA A 16 8.23 15.91 2.36
C ALA A 16 7.40 16.18 3.62
N SER A 17 6.25 15.51 3.78
CA SER A 17 5.41 15.64 4.98
C SER A 17 6.08 15.09 6.25
N GLY A 18 7.08 14.20 6.08
CA GLY A 18 7.82 13.59 7.19
C GLY A 18 7.00 12.58 8.00
N VAL A 19 5.81 12.16 7.51
CA VAL A 19 4.92 11.24 8.25
C VAL A 19 5.53 9.85 8.47
N ILE A 20 6.41 9.42 7.56
CA ILE A 20 7.15 8.16 7.64
C ILE A 20 8.28 8.24 8.68
N GLY A 21 8.76 9.45 8.97
CA GLY A 21 9.91 9.73 9.83
C GLY A 21 11.09 10.30 9.06
N ARG A 22 12.19 10.60 9.77
CA ARG A 22 13.40 11.18 9.17
C ARG A 22 14.53 10.19 8.92
N ARG A 23 14.59 9.09 9.67
CA ARG A 23 15.65 8.06 9.60
C ARG A 23 15.12 6.71 10.07
N GLY A 24 15.79 5.64 9.66
CA GLY A 24 15.57 4.27 10.13
C GLY A 24 14.83 3.40 9.12
N ARG A 25 14.71 2.11 9.45
CA ARG A 25 14.24 1.06 8.53
C ARG A 25 12.90 1.32 7.85
N LEU A 26 11.98 2.03 8.49
CA LEU A 26 10.69 2.37 7.87
C LEU A 26 10.85 3.38 6.73
N VAL A 27 11.76 4.34 6.89
CA VAL A 27 12.13 5.30 5.84
C VAL A 27 12.88 4.58 4.73
N ASP A 28 13.86 3.73 5.09
CA ASP A 28 14.64 2.96 4.10
C ASP A 28 13.72 2.06 3.26
N LEU A 29 12.73 1.43 3.88
CA LEU A 29 11.70 0.65 3.20
C LEU A 29 10.87 1.52 2.26
N PHE A 30 10.37 2.68 2.73
CA PHE A 30 9.58 3.59 1.89
C PHE A 30 10.36 4.03 0.65
N GLU A 31 11.62 4.44 0.82
CA GLU A 31 12.48 4.88 -0.29
C GLU A 31 12.75 3.76 -1.28
N TYR A 32 13.01 2.54 -0.78
CA TYR A 32 13.21 1.38 -1.61
C TYR A 32 11.97 1.05 -2.46
N LEU A 33 10.79 0.98 -1.84
CA LEU A 33 9.54 0.71 -2.56
C LEU A 33 9.20 1.84 -3.53
N ALA A 34 9.44 3.11 -3.16
CA ALA A 34 9.23 4.25 -4.03
C ALA A 34 10.08 4.15 -5.30
N LYS A 35 11.38 3.86 -5.15
CA LYS A 35 12.29 3.66 -6.28
C LYS A 35 11.81 2.52 -7.19
N ARG A 36 11.53 1.35 -6.61
CA ARG A 36 11.08 0.15 -7.36
C ARG A 36 9.75 0.37 -8.08
N THR A 37 8.84 1.11 -7.45
CA THR A 37 7.55 1.50 -8.04
C THR A 37 7.76 2.40 -9.26
N LEU A 38 8.62 3.42 -9.15
CA LEU A 38 8.92 4.34 -10.26
C LEU A 38 9.69 3.67 -11.40
N GLU A 39 10.41 2.60 -11.11
CA GLU A 39 11.06 1.72 -12.10
C GLU A 39 10.08 0.71 -12.73
N GLU A 40 8.80 0.73 -12.35
CA GLU A 40 7.76 -0.22 -12.79
C GLU A 40 8.15 -1.70 -12.55
N ARG A 41 8.97 -1.93 -11.52
CA ARG A 41 9.49 -3.25 -11.15
C ARG A 41 9.19 -3.52 -9.67
N PRO A 42 7.97 -3.99 -9.34
CA PRO A 42 7.62 -4.34 -7.96
C PRO A 42 8.61 -5.38 -7.41
N PRO A 43 9.20 -5.15 -6.22
CA PRO A 43 10.16 -6.08 -5.66
C PRO A 43 9.46 -7.30 -5.06
N LYS A 44 10.19 -8.39 -4.93
CA LYS A 44 9.74 -9.55 -4.14
C LYS A 44 10.10 -9.35 -2.66
N GLU A 45 9.41 -10.06 -1.76
CA GLU A 45 9.67 -10.01 -0.31
C GLU A 45 11.14 -10.33 0.02
N ALA A 46 11.72 -11.33 -0.65
CA ALA A 46 13.14 -11.68 -0.51
C ALA A 46 14.10 -10.56 -0.96
N GLU A 47 13.73 -9.78 -1.99
CA GLU A 47 14.54 -8.65 -2.45
C GLU A 47 14.49 -7.50 -1.43
N ILE A 48 13.34 -7.28 -0.80
CA ILE A 48 13.19 -6.31 0.30
C ILE A 48 14.05 -6.73 1.50
N ALA A 49 14.03 -8.02 1.86
CA ALA A 49 14.84 -8.57 2.94
C ALA A 49 16.33 -8.28 2.74
N ALA A 50 16.83 -8.57 1.53
CA ALA A 50 18.22 -8.37 1.18
C ALA A 50 18.58 -6.88 1.11
N ASP A 51 17.83 -6.09 0.35
CA ASP A 51 18.19 -4.72 -0.03
C ASP A 51 17.94 -3.70 1.10
N VAL A 52 16.93 -3.93 1.95
CA VAL A 52 16.54 -2.98 3.02
C VAL A 52 17.00 -3.45 4.40
N PHE A 53 16.94 -4.76 4.67
CA PHE A 53 17.27 -5.30 5.99
C PHE A 53 18.71 -5.85 6.07
N GLY A 54 19.39 -6.01 4.93
CA GLY A 54 20.82 -6.29 4.84
C GLY A 54 21.21 -7.69 5.34
N ARG A 55 20.30 -8.66 5.31
CA ARG A 55 20.53 -9.98 5.91
C ARG A 55 20.29 -11.11 4.92
N SER A 56 21.24 -12.03 4.91
CA SER A 56 21.22 -13.27 4.14
C SER A 56 20.24 -14.25 4.79
N VAL A 57 19.04 -14.34 4.25
CA VAL A 57 18.19 -15.54 4.21
C VAL A 57 18.10 -16.29 5.56
N GLN A 58 17.70 -15.61 6.64
CA GLN A 58 17.07 -16.28 7.79
C GLN A 58 15.56 -16.16 7.62
N LEU A 59 15.01 -17.03 6.77
CA LEU A 59 13.66 -16.89 6.20
C LEU A 59 12.54 -16.80 7.26
N ASP A 60 12.68 -17.43 8.43
CA ASP A 60 11.53 -17.59 9.32
C ASP A 60 11.25 -16.37 10.24
N ALA A 61 12.29 -15.76 10.80
CA ALA A 61 12.12 -14.60 11.70
C ALA A 61 12.07 -13.25 10.96
N GLU A 62 12.64 -13.21 9.75
CA GLU A 62 12.77 -11.99 8.96
C GLU A 62 11.50 -11.69 8.16
N ASP A 63 10.81 -12.72 7.65
CA ASP A 63 9.48 -12.59 7.03
C ASP A 63 8.49 -11.91 7.98
N ALA A 64 8.51 -12.29 9.27
CA ALA A 64 7.68 -11.64 10.29
C ALA A 64 8.02 -10.16 10.47
N SER A 65 9.32 -9.80 10.43
CA SER A 65 9.77 -8.42 10.60
C SER A 65 9.38 -7.55 9.39
N ILE A 66 9.58 -8.04 8.17
CA ILE A 66 9.24 -7.31 6.94
C ILE A 66 7.75 -6.99 6.92
N ARG A 67 6.90 -7.99 7.20
CA ARG A 67 5.45 -7.81 7.25
C ARG A 67 5.03 -6.78 8.30
N VAL A 68 5.72 -6.72 9.45
CA VAL A 68 5.50 -5.68 10.46
C VAL A 68 5.84 -4.29 9.92
N TYR A 69 6.97 -4.10 9.24
CA TYR A 69 7.33 -2.79 8.68
C TYR A 69 6.38 -2.38 7.55
N ILE A 70 5.98 -3.31 6.68
CA ILE A 70 4.98 -3.08 5.63
C ILE A 70 3.63 -2.68 6.25
N HIS A 71 3.18 -3.37 7.29
CA HIS A 71 1.94 -3.02 7.98
C HIS A 71 2.02 -1.64 8.64
N ARG A 72 3.15 -1.31 9.29
CA ARG A 72 3.40 0.02 9.85
C ARG A 72 3.40 1.09 8.77
N LEU A 73 3.96 0.82 7.60
CA LEU A 73 3.99 1.74 6.48
C LEU A 73 2.58 2.05 5.97
N ARG A 74 1.75 1.01 5.75
CA ARG A 74 0.33 1.17 5.39
C ARG A 74 -0.41 2.05 6.40
N LYS A 75 -0.27 1.73 7.70
CA LYS A 75 -0.90 2.49 8.77
C LYS A 75 -0.47 3.97 8.79
N LYS A 76 0.80 4.26 8.51
CA LYS A 76 1.30 5.63 8.42
C LYS A 76 0.69 6.42 7.26
N LEU A 77 0.51 5.78 6.10
CA LEU A 77 -0.16 6.38 4.96
C LEU A 77 -1.65 6.62 5.26
N GLU A 78 -2.33 5.63 5.85
CA GLU A 78 -3.73 5.78 6.27
C GLU A 78 -3.90 6.96 7.26
N GLU A 79 -3.06 7.02 8.30
CA GLU A 79 -3.07 8.13 9.28
C GLU A 79 -2.76 9.50 8.64
N PHE A 80 -1.94 9.54 7.61
CA PHE A 80 -1.62 10.76 6.87
C PHE A 80 -2.87 11.28 6.13
N TYR A 81 -3.50 10.43 5.32
CA TYR A 81 -4.65 10.81 4.51
C TYR A 81 -5.93 11.02 5.34
N LEU A 82 -6.08 10.32 6.46
CA LEU A 82 -7.12 10.62 7.45
C LEU A 82 -7.01 12.04 8.01
N ARG A 83 -5.79 12.58 8.13
CA ARG A 83 -5.55 13.91 8.70
C ARG A 83 -5.64 15.04 7.67
N GLU A 84 -5.20 14.78 6.43
CA GLU A 84 -5.27 15.78 5.37
C GLU A 84 -6.64 15.90 4.71
N GLY A 85 -7.43 14.81 4.71
CA GLY A 85 -8.71 14.75 4.01
C GLY A 85 -8.54 14.54 2.50
N ASP A 86 -9.67 14.58 1.78
CA ASP A 86 -9.66 14.44 0.32
C ASP A 86 -9.34 15.77 -0.36
N ALA A 87 -8.08 15.92 -0.78
CA ALA A 87 -7.62 17.08 -1.54
C ALA A 87 -7.78 16.91 -3.06
N GLY A 88 -8.39 15.83 -3.55
CA GLY A 88 -8.56 15.57 -4.99
C GLY A 88 -7.26 15.17 -5.72
N HIS A 89 -6.16 15.01 -5.00
CA HIS A 89 -4.84 14.66 -5.55
C HIS A 89 -4.63 13.14 -5.71
N GLY A 90 -5.55 12.33 -5.19
CA GLY A 90 -5.38 10.88 -5.06
C GLY A 90 -4.55 10.52 -3.82
N GLN A 91 -4.72 9.29 -3.36
CA GLN A 91 -4.07 8.77 -2.16
C GLN A 91 -3.00 7.75 -2.55
N LEU A 92 -1.83 7.87 -1.94
CA LEU A 92 -0.77 6.88 -2.07
C LEU A 92 -1.10 5.67 -1.20
N ILE A 93 -1.38 4.53 -1.83
CA ILE A 93 -1.69 3.28 -1.16
C ILE A 93 -0.62 2.22 -1.44
N LEU A 94 -0.49 1.27 -0.51
CA LEU A 94 0.33 0.07 -0.67
C LEU A 94 -0.59 -1.16 -0.57
N PRO A 95 -1.03 -1.75 -1.70
CA PRO A 95 -1.99 -2.85 -1.70
C PRO A 95 -1.50 -4.07 -0.92
N ARG A 96 -2.43 -4.94 -0.50
CA ARG A 96 -2.07 -6.20 0.17
C ARG A 96 -1.54 -7.20 -0.85
N GLY A 97 -0.44 -7.87 -0.52
CA GLY A 97 0.21 -8.82 -1.42
C GLY A 97 1.16 -8.17 -2.43
N ASP A 98 1.02 -6.85 -2.65
CA ASP A 98 1.93 -6.07 -3.47
C ASP A 98 2.92 -5.26 -2.64
N TYR A 99 4.05 -4.98 -3.28
CA TYR A 99 5.15 -4.17 -2.74
C TYR A 99 5.41 -2.94 -3.61
N ALA A 100 4.40 -2.46 -4.33
CA ALA A 100 4.47 -1.24 -5.12
C ALA A 100 3.40 -0.24 -4.68
N PHE A 101 3.74 1.05 -4.73
CA PHE A 101 2.77 2.09 -4.47
C PHE A 101 1.83 2.28 -5.65
N VAL A 102 0.57 2.57 -5.35
CA VAL A 102 -0.45 2.90 -6.33
C VAL A 102 -1.08 4.22 -5.92
N LEU A 103 -1.41 5.05 -6.92
CA LEU A 103 -2.18 6.26 -6.70
C LEU A 103 -3.66 5.94 -6.89
N GLU A 104 -4.42 5.93 -5.81
CA GLU A 104 -5.86 5.70 -5.82
C GLU A 104 -6.61 7.04 -5.83
N ARG A 105 -7.35 7.32 -6.90
CA ARG A 105 -8.26 8.48 -6.95
C ARG A 105 -9.65 8.00 -6.59
N ALA A 106 -10.27 8.63 -5.59
CA ALA A 106 -11.69 8.47 -5.37
C ALA A 106 -12.40 8.97 -6.64
N VAL A 107 -13.01 8.06 -7.39
CA VAL A 107 -13.98 8.46 -8.40
C VAL A 107 -15.17 8.99 -7.60
N PRO A 108 -15.58 10.27 -7.75
CA PRO A 108 -16.79 10.73 -7.11
C PRO A 108 -17.91 9.83 -7.61
N VAL A 109 -18.48 9.05 -6.69
CA VAL A 109 -19.72 8.31 -6.94
C VAL A 109 -20.78 9.40 -7.05
N ALA A 110 -20.93 9.96 -8.25
CA ALA A 110 -22.14 10.66 -8.60
C ALA A 110 -23.29 9.68 -8.36
N GLU A 111 -24.24 10.09 -7.52
CA GLU A 111 -25.43 9.35 -7.14
C GLU A 111 -26.11 8.75 -8.37
N ALA A 112 -25.80 7.48 -8.65
CA ALA A 112 -26.60 6.64 -9.53
C ALA A 112 -27.59 5.90 -8.64
N ASP A 113 -28.54 6.66 -8.08
CA ASP A 113 -29.77 6.12 -7.54
C ASP A 113 -30.65 5.68 -8.71
N ALA A 114 -30.37 4.48 -9.23
CA ALA A 114 -31.28 3.67 -10.04
C ALA A 114 -30.69 2.26 -10.21
N MET A 115 -31.04 1.34 -9.31
CA MET A 115 -31.00 -0.10 -9.58
C MET A 115 -32.43 -0.54 -10.00
N PRO A 116 -32.61 -1.62 -10.80
CA PRO A 116 -31.99 -2.92 -10.53
C PRO A 116 -31.38 -3.66 -11.74
N ALA A 117 -30.37 -4.49 -11.41
CA ALA A 117 -30.12 -5.83 -11.92
C ALA A 117 -30.08 -6.08 -13.46
N GLN A 118 -28.87 -6.21 -14.01
CA GLN A 118 -28.30 -7.47 -14.52
C GLN A 118 -27.12 -7.22 -15.49
N ALA A 119 -25.90 -7.56 -15.06
CA ALA A 119 -24.89 -8.31 -15.82
C ALA A 119 -23.62 -8.46 -14.98
N ALA A 120 -23.39 -9.66 -14.44
CA ALA A 120 -22.09 -10.09 -13.90
C ALA A 120 -21.29 -10.80 -15.01
N PRO A 121 -19.99 -11.18 -14.85
CA PRO A 121 -19.13 -11.07 -13.66
C PRO A 121 -17.67 -10.62 -13.95
N ALA A 122 -17.20 -9.52 -13.36
CA ALA A 122 -15.76 -9.23 -13.25
C ALA A 122 -15.27 -9.70 -11.87
N ARG A 123 -14.87 -10.97 -11.80
CA ARG A 123 -14.35 -11.63 -10.61
C ARG A 123 -12.91 -11.18 -10.35
N TRP A 124 -12.73 -10.41 -9.26
CA TRP A 124 -11.72 -10.55 -8.20
C TRP A 124 -11.58 -9.19 -7.52
N LEU A 125 -12.42 -8.88 -6.52
CA LEU A 125 -12.22 -9.21 -5.10
C LEU A 125 -10.81 -8.71 -4.68
N TRP A 126 -10.64 -7.76 -3.77
CA TRP A 126 -10.98 -7.90 -2.35
C TRP A 126 -11.59 -6.61 -1.76
N GLY A 127 -12.91 -6.61 -1.62
CA GLY A 127 -13.59 -5.80 -0.63
C GLY A 127 -13.21 -6.27 0.78
N VAL A 128 -12.67 -5.35 1.57
CA VAL A 128 -13.23 -4.92 2.86
C VAL A 128 -13.76 -6.02 3.80
N LEU A 129 -12.97 -6.22 4.87
CA LEU A 129 -13.33 -6.39 6.28
C LEU A 129 -14.13 -7.60 6.78
N ALA A 130 -13.61 -8.08 7.93
CA ALA A 130 -14.35 -8.61 9.10
C ALA A 130 -15.09 -9.93 8.88
N ALA A 131 -15.29 -10.80 9.85
CA ALA A 131 -14.80 -11.06 11.19
C ALA A 131 -15.46 -12.41 11.58
N CYS A 132 -15.07 -12.97 12.72
CA CYS A 132 -15.72 -14.11 13.40
C CYS A 132 -15.37 -15.49 12.83
N LEU A 133 -14.38 -16.22 13.38
CA LEU A 133 -14.36 -16.91 14.69
C LEU A 133 -15.33 -18.10 14.75
N VAL A 134 -14.83 -19.18 15.38
CA VAL A 134 -15.50 -20.34 15.98
C VAL A 134 -15.51 -21.57 15.03
N VAL A 135 -14.61 -22.57 15.13
CA VAL A 135 -14.25 -23.52 16.22
C VAL A 135 -15.21 -24.72 16.30
N ILE A 136 -14.61 -25.93 16.42
CA ILE A 136 -15.14 -27.28 16.78
C ILE A 136 -15.80 -28.05 15.62
N LEU A 137 -15.24 -29.16 15.09
CA LEU A 137 -14.89 -30.49 15.64
C LEU A 137 -16.10 -31.44 15.77
N VAL A 138 -15.82 -32.69 15.38
CA VAL A 138 -16.65 -33.93 15.28
C VAL A 138 -17.19 -34.21 13.88
#